data_AF-A0A660SYF4-F1
#
_entry.id   AF-A0A660SYF4-F1
#
_cell.length_a   1.000
_cell.length_b   1.000
_cell.length_c   1.000
_cell.angle_alpha   90.00
_cell.angle_beta   90.00
_cell.angle_gamma   90.00
#
_symmetry.space_group_name_H-M   'P 1'
#
loop_
_entity.id
_entity.type
_entity.pdbx_description
1 polymer ?
#
loop_
_entity_poly.entity_id
_entity_poly.type
_entity_poly.pdbx_seq_one_letter_code
_entity_poly.pdbx_strand_id
1 'polypeptide(L)' 'MAKTVTLRIDDETYSLIKSAAIGERRSISNFIEYATLGFLTEESFISDNEMDDILKDEKLLKSLAVGNKELEEGKYRIVG' A
#
# COMPACT_ATOMS: atom_id res chain seq x y z
N MET A 1 -17.30 21.96 -10.75
CA MET A 1 -17.38 21.21 -12.03
C MET A 1 -16.52 19.97 -11.88
N ALA A 2 -17.00 18.79 -12.28
CA ALA A 2 -16.17 17.59 -12.31
C ALA A 2 -15.06 17.75 -13.37
N LYS A 3 -13.87 17.23 -13.08
CA LYS A 3 -12.73 17.15 -14.01
C LYS A 3 -12.46 15.68 -14.30
N THR A 4 -12.00 15.38 -15.51
CA THR A 4 -11.72 14.01 -15.94
C THR A 4 -10.21 13.78 -15.96
N VAL A 5 -9.77 12.68 -15.38
CA VAL A 5 -8.38 12.20 -15.45
C VAL A 5 -8.34 11.08 -16.48
N THR A 6 -7.41 11.15 -17.43
CA THR A 6 -7.17 10.09 -18.44
C THR A 6 -5.77 9.55 -18.26
N LEU A 7 -5.64 8.23 -18.13
CA LEU A 7 -4.36 7.54 -17.98
C LEU A 7 -4.20 6.50 -19.09
N ARG A 8 -2.96 6.37 -19.60
CA ARG A 8 -2.55 5.26 -20.46
C ARG A 8 -1.64 4.35 -19.65
N ILE A 9 -2.00 3.09 -19.56
CA ILE A 9 -1.27 2.04 -18.84
C ILE A 9 -1.26 0.77 -19.69
N ASP A 10 -0.30 -0.10 -19.45
CA ASP A 10 -0.28 -1.44 -20.05
C ASP A 10 -1.31 -2.38 -19.40
N ASP A 11 -1.51 -3.54 -20.03
CA ASP A 11 -2.50 -4.53 -19.63
C ASP A 11 -2.19 -5.17 -18.27
N GLU A 12 -0.91 -5.31 -17.92
CA GLU A 12 -0.46 -5.88 -16.65
C GLU A 12 -0.83 -4.95 -15.49
N THR A 13 -0.46 -3.68 -15.62
CA THR A 13 -0.81 -2.60 -14.69
C THR A 13 -2.32 -2.47 -14.56
N TYR A 14 -3.05 -2.48 -15.67
CA TYR A 14 -4.52 -2.43 -15.64
C TYR A 14 -5.12 -3.62 -14.88
N SER A 15 -4.61 -4.83 -15.12
CA SER A 15 -5.11 -6.05 -14.47
C SER A 15 -4.84 -6.04 -12.97
N LEU A 16 -3.69 -5.54 -12.54
CA LEU A 16 -3.35 -5.37 -11.13
C LEU A 16 -4.31 -4.37 -10.45
N ILE A 17 -4.47 -3.17 -11.01
CA ILE A 17 -5.38 -2.15 -10.47
C ILE A 17 -6.82 -2.65 -10.42
N LYS A 18 -7.27 -3.34 -11.48
CA LYS A 18 -8.61 -3.94 -11.52
C LYS A 18 -8.81 -4.97 -10.43
N SER A 19 -7.82 -5.82 -10.18
CA SER A 19 -7.90 -6.87 -9.16
C SER A 19 -7.95 -6.26 -7.75
N ALA A 20 -7.13 -5.24 -7.49
CA ALA A 20 -7.16 -4.50 -6.23
C ALA A 20 -8.52 -3.81 -6.00
N ALA A 21 -9.04 -3.11 -7.02
CA ALA A 21 -10.35 -2.45 -6.95
C ALA A 21 -11.50 -3.44 -6.67
N ILE A 22 -11.47 -4.63 -7.30
CA ILE A 22 -12.44 -5.70 -7.03
C ILE A 22 -12.31 -6.21 -5.59
N GLY A 23 -11.08 -6.40 -5.11
CA GLY A 23 -10.80 -6.82 -3.73
C GLY A 23 -11.41 -5.87 -2.70
N GLU A 24 -11.38 -4.56 -2.97
CA GLU A 24 -12.00 -3.54 -2.12
C GLU A 24 -13.49 -3.29 -2.41
N ARG A 25 -14.11 -4.03 -3.36
CA ARG A 25 -15.50 -3.84 -3.79
C ARG A 25 -15.80 -2.42 -4.29
N ARG A 26 -14.86 -1.82 -5.03
CA ARG A 26 -14.95 -0.45 -5.56
C ARG A 26 -14.70 -0.41 -7.07
N SER A 27 -15.14 0.66 -7.72
CA SER A 27 -14.78 0.91 -9.12
C SER A 27 -13.31 1.30 -9.24
N ILE A 28 -12.71 1.06 -10.42
CA ILE A 28 -11.31 1.45 -10.70
C ILE A 28 -11.09 2.95 -10.44
N SER A 29 -12.03 3.79 -10.89
CA SER A 29 -11.93 5.25 -10.70
C SER A 29 -11.94 5.63 -9.22
N ASN A 30 -12.82 5.02 -8.43
CA ASN A 30 -12.91 5.33 -7.00
C ASN A 30 -11.71 4.77 -6.22
N PHE A 31 -11.20 3.61 -6.61
CA PHE A 31 -9.98 3.03 -6.04
C PHE A 31 -8.77 3.95 -6.28
N ILE A 32 -8.56 4.41 -7.53
CA ILE A 32 -7.46 5.33 -7.88
C ILE A 32 -7.60 6.65 -7.11
N GLU A 33 -8.80 7.23 -7.06
CA GLU A 33 -9.05 8.47 -6.32
C GLU A 33 -8.71 8.32 -4.84
N TYR A 34 -9.20 7.26 -4.20
CA TYR A 34 -8.96 7.01 -2.79
C TYR A 34 -7.48 6.75 -2.49
N ALA A 35 -6.81 5.90 -3.28
CA ALA A 35 -5.40 5.61 -3.13
C ALA A 35 -4.53 6.87 -3.32
N THR A 36 -4.88 7.73 -4.27
CA THR A 36 -4.16 8.99 -4.51
C THR A 36 -4.32 9.94 -3.32
N LEU A 37 -5.54 10.07 -2.79
CA LEU A 37 -5.78 10.89 -1.60
C LEU A 37 -5.07 10.32 -0.36
N GLY A 38 -5.08 9.00 -0.19
CA GLY A 38 -4.36 8.32 0.89
C GLY A 38 -2.86 8.57 0.81
N PHE A 39 -2.26 8.39 -0.37
CA PHE A 39 -0.83 8.66 -0.60
C PHE A 39 -0.45 10.11 -0.29
N LEU A 40 -1.20 11.09 -0.79
CA LEU A 40 -0.94 12.52 -0.51
C LEU A 40 -1.11 12.87 0.97
N THR A 41 -2.05 12.19 1.63
CA THR A 41 -2.28 12.33 3.07
C THR A 41 -1.08 11.77 3.81
N GLU A 42 -0.72 10.50 3.61
CA GLU A 42 0.42 9.85 4.27
C GLU A 42 1.74 10.60 4.05
N GLU A 43 2.03 11.03 2.81
CA GLU A 43 3.20 11.85 2.50
C GLU A 43 3.20 13.20 3.25
N SER A 44 2.02 13.75 3.52
CA SER A 44 1.87 14.99 4.31
C SER A 44 1.89 14.77 5.82
N PHE A 45 1.63 13.55 6.31
CA PHE A 45 1.43 13.27 7.73
C PHE A 45 2.59 12.53 8.41
N ILE A 46 3.46 11.82 7.67
CA ILE A 46 4.65 11.20 8.26
C ILE A 46 5.71 12.28 8.46
N SER A 47 5.90 12.72 9.70
CA SER A 47 6.99 13.64 10.02
C SER A 47 8.34 12.91 9.99
N ASP A 48 9.39 13.59 9.53
CA ASP A 48 10.76 13.05 9.54
C ASP A 48 11.15 12.53 10.93
N ASN A 49 10.66 13.17 12.01
CA ASN A 49 10.91 12.78 13.39
C ASN A 49 10.25 11.44 13.76
N GLU A 50 9.00 11.20 13.35
CA GLU A 50 8.33 9.91 13.59
C GLU A 50 9.02 8.78 12.84
N MET A 51 9.46 9.04 11.61
CA MET A 51 10.23 8.05 10.85
C MET A 51 11.59 7.77 11.51
N ASP A 52 12.25 8.82 12.02
CA ASP A 52 13.49 8.70 12.78
C ASP A 52 13.32 7.85 14.04
N ASP A 53 12.20 7.97 14.74
CA ASP A 53 11.89 7.20 15.93
C ASP A 53 11.61 5.72 15.59
N ILE A 54 10.91 5.44 14.48
CA ILE A 54 10.72 4.07 13.98
C ILE A 54 12.08 3.42 13.64
N LEU A 55 12.98 4.16 12.98
CA LEU A 55 14.30 3.66 12.60
C LEU A 55 15.24 3.46 13.79
N LYS A 56 15.00 4.13 14.92
CA LYS A 56 15.75 3.94 16.17
C LYS A 56 15.23 2.77 17.01
N ASP A 57 14.02 2.27 16.75
CA ASP A 57 13.48 1.09 17.46
C ASP A 57 14.09 -0.21 16.91
N GLU A 58 15.25 -0.60 17.46
CA GLU A 58 15.91 -1.85 17.11
C GLU A 58 15.04 -3.10 17.31
N LYS A 59 14.11 -3.06 18.27
CA LYS A 59 13.26 -4.22 18.57
C LYS A 59 12.22 -4.40 17.48
N LEU A 60 11.61 -3.30 17.04
CA LEU A 60 10.70 -3.28 15.91
C LEU A 60 11.41 -3.70 14.61
N LEU A 61 12.59 -3.17 14.33
CA LEU A 61 13.35 -3.54 13.13
C LEU A 61 13.74 -5.03 13.13
N LYS A 62 14.15 -5.57 14.27
CA LYS A 62 14.46 -7.00 14.40
C LYS A 62 13.23 -7.87 14.20
N SER A 63 12.06 -7.50 14.75
CA SER A 63 10.84 -8.29 14.56
C SER A 63 10.36 -8.28 13.12
N LEU A 64 10.43 -7.13 12.43
CA LEU A 64 10.11 -7.01 11.01
C LEU A 64 11.03 -7.87 10.14
N ALA A 65 12.34 -7.85 10.40
CA ALA A 65 13.31 -8.66 9.66
C ALA A 65 13.05 -10.17 9.84
N VAL A 66 12.74 -10.60 11.07
CA VAL A 66 12.37 -12.01 11.34
C VAL A 66 11.07 -12.37 10.63
N GLY A 67 10.04 -11.53 10.71
CA GLY A 67 8.77 -11.77 10.03
C GLY A 67 8.92 -11.90 8.50
N ASN A 68 9.76 -11.06 7.89
CA ASN A 68 10.03 -11.15 6.45
C ASN A 68 10.71 -12.48 6.07
N LYS A 69 11.67 -12.93 6.88
CA LYS A 69 12.31 -14.24 6.70
C LYS A 69 11.32 -15.40 6.87
N GLU A 70 10.42 -15.31 7.85
CA GLU A 70 9.39 -16.33 8.07
C GLU A 70 8.39 -16.40 6.91
N LEU A 71 8.06 -15.26 6.28
CA LEU A 71 7.24 -15.23 5.06
C LEU A 71 7.93 -15.94 3.88
N GLU A 72 9.22 -15.68 3.65
CA GLU A 72 10.02 -16.36 2.63
C GLU A 72 10.13 -17.87 2.90
N GLU A 73 10.24 -18.27 4.16
CA GLU A 73 10.29 -19.66 4.60
C GLU A 73 8.91 -20.35 4.61
N GLY A 74 7.83 -19.63 4.24
CA GLY A 74 6.46 -20.17 4.20
C GLY A 74 5.84 -20.41 5.58
N LYS A 75 6.40 -19.82 6.63
CA LYS A 75 5.96 -19.95 8.03
C LYS A 75 4.81 -19.00 8.36
N TYR A 76 3.72 -19.10 7.62
CA TYR A 76 2.51 -18.31 7.89
C TYR A 76 1.26 -19.17 7.78
N ARG A 77 0.19 -18.74 8.45
CA ARG A 77 -1.14 -19.34 8.32
C ARG A 77 -2.11 -18.30 7.78
N ILE A 78 -2.64 -18.53 6.60
CA ILE A 78 -3.75 -17.74 6.07
C ILE A 78 -4.99 -18.08 6.87
N VAL A 79 -5.58 -17.08 7.52
CA VAL A 79 -6.88 -17.16 8.17
C VAL A 79 -7.88 -16.40 7.30
N GLY A 80 -8.88 -17.10 6.80
CA GLY A 80 -9.96 -16.57 5.95
C GLY A 80 -11.31 -16.71 6.63
#